data_AF-A0A496XQ62-F1
#
_entry.id   AF-A0A496XQ62-F1
#
_cell.length_a   1.000
_cell.length_b   1.000
_cell.length_c   1.000
_cell.angle_alpha   90.00
_cell.angle_beta   90.00
_cell.angle_gamma   90.00
#
_symmetry.space_group_name_H-M   'P 1'
#
loop_
_entity.id
_entity.type
_entity.pdbx_description
1 polymer ?
#
loop_
_entity_poly.entity_id
_entity_poly.type
_entity_poly.pdbx_seq_one_letter_code
_entity_poly.pdbx_strand_id
1 'polypeptide(L)'
;MDDAKCLVDEEWFFYFQVSASLWKEKLAKFKGSQIIVPINWAFHQVDEHTFDFGQNRKEANLSQLVTLAESENKKIIFYLPLTPAPFLANGGVPDYLKSILSLNKEGMAHTCLDHEGKVNKLYSFFDQHIYRGFSYFVRNLGDYVRREKINSDFWGVNLGSLVEGKFNSYLEDYSPLFHRSFGGYIEVLKEQDRDYAINTPEEERVLIDKFHFFILDLYKKVAREGLGANWEGDFKVNLLGGNTIDFIKRSFNTDQINNYVDEMKEGVFQGLLPSTILLGKDSKSEIFNQQLNDILTQNYLPQRLNPPLNDDRSYNFSILSFFNIYNSTLNQENRWLSNGLLGFLNQKYKWAYNYYFNEYSYPDFGDENKVNFLPGEIIDLKIFQNMLRSFMEGGKFIIEKDKLDEEFARRLELFILENSIKVERLKFFSEIQNITLGEGRILLFEGSIFKALAENQKRVFWEKITNTFHLRHLDIDLPEDIDFFWSTRHVSTGEIKYREVRRLHLYNTGENKKNFKIKLRNNVSLIKKSNEDNGKIKTKQHYFEVEIGPSGSVGVDFGIWS
;
A
#
# COMPACT_ATOMS: atom_id res chain seq x y z
N MET A 1 12.60 38.64 -3.87
CA MET A 1 11.18 38.71 -4.31
C MET A 1 10.81 37.27 -4.47
N ASP A 2 10.36 36.70 -3.36
CA ASP A 2 10.72 35.34 -2.98
C ASP A 2 9.93 34.31 -3.76
N ASP A 3 10.68 33.29 -4.16
CA ASP A 3 10.25 32.08 -4.83
C ASP A 3 9.02 31.49 -4.15
N ALA A 4 7.87 31.54 -4.84
CA ALA A 4 6.78 30.62 -4.59
C ALA A 4 7.32 29.20 -4.86
N LYS A 5 7.81 28.55 -3.80
CA LYS A 5 8.21 27.15 -3.75
C LYS A 5 6.97 26.28 -3.97
N CYS A 6 6.51 26.21 -5.21
CA CYS A 6 5.64 25.12 -5.64
C CYS A 6 6.38 23.80 -5.38
N LEU A 7 5.69 22.82 -4.79
CA LEU A 7 6.13 21.43 -4.71
C LEU A 7 6.23 20.86 -6.13
N VAL A 8 7.26 21.25 -6.87
CA VAL A 8 7.74 20.57 -8.08
C VAL A 8 8.72 19.49 -7.62
N ASP A 9 8.29 18.65 -6.69
CA ASP A 9 9.05 17.51 -6.23
C ASP A 9 8.09 16.31 -6.22
N GLU A 10 8.17 15.59 -7.33
CA GLU A 10 7.94 14.15 -7.49
C GLU A 10 6.59 13.64 -8.00
N GLU A 11 5.43 14.29 -7.88
CA GLU A 11 4.19 13.74 -8.49
C GLU A 11 2.94 14.66 -8.50
N TRP A 12 2.88 15.62 -7.58
CA TRP A 12 1.64 16.37 -7.27
C TRP A 12 1.68 17.81 -7.79
N PHE A 13 0.56 18.30 -8.32
CA PHE A 13 0.41 19.67 -8.76
C PHE A 13 -0.76 20.36 -8.05
N PHE A 14 -0.46 21.30 -7.14
CA PHE A 14 -1.44 22.08 -6.40
C PHE A 14 -1.88 23.31 -7.18
N TYR A 15 -2.84 23.12 -8.07
CA TYR A 15 -3.36 24.18 -8.93
C TYR A 15 -3.82 25.44 -8.18
N PHE A 16 -4.32 25.29 -6.94
CA PHE A 16 -4.80 26.38 -6.09
C PHE A 16 -3.69 27.17 -5.36
N GLN A 17 -2.44 26.71 -5.43
CA GLN A 17 -1.27 27.41 -4.88
C GLN A 17 -0.44 28.11 -5.95
N VAL A 18 -0.73 27.85 -7.24
CA VAL A 18 0.00 28.40 -8.38
C VAL A 18 -0.94 29.26 -9.20
N SER A 19 -0.55 30.49 -9.51
CA SER A 19 -1.36 31.33 -10.40
C SER A 19 -1.59 30.65 -11.74
N ALA A 20 -2.82 30.73 -12.26
CA ALA A 20 -3.21 30.05 -13.50
C ALA A 20 -2.36 30.44 -14.73
N SER A 21 -1.77 31.64 -14.73
CA SER A 21 -0.85 32.10 -15.78
C SER A 21 0.47 31.32 -15.84
N LEU A 22 0.88 30.71 -14.72
CA LEU A 22 2.14 29.96 -14.59
C LEU A 22 1.96 28.45 -14.78
N TRP A 23 0.73 27.95 -14.88
CA TRP A 23 0.47 26.51 -14.95
C TRP A 23 1.22 25.84 -16.10
N LYS A 24 1.14 26.39 -17.32
CA LYS A 24 1.82 25.81 -18.49
C LYS A 24 3.33 25.63 -18.27
N GLU A 25 4.01 26.68 -17.81
CA GLU A 25 5.46 26.64 -17.53
C GLU A 25 5.80 25.61 -16.43
N LYS A 26 4.96 25.50 -15.40
CA LYS A 26 5.19 24.55 -14.31
C LYS A 26 4.93 23.11 -14.74
N LEU A 27 3.85 22.86 -15.49
CA LEU A 27 3.51 21.53 -16.02
C LEU A 27 4.61 21.00 -16.97
N ALA A 28 5.20 21.87 -17.79
CA ALA A 28 6.32 21.52 -18.66
C ALA A 28 7.56 20.99 -17.90
N LYS A 29 7.75 21.40 -16.63
CA LYS A 29 8.88 20.99 -15.79
C LYS A 29 8.69 19.61 -15.14
N PHE A 30 7.49 19.02 -15.18
CA PHE A 30 7.27 17.67 -14.66
C PHE A 30 7.99 16.63 -15.52
N LYS A 31 8.73 15.72 -14.89
CA LYS A 31 9.47 14.66 -15.59
C LYS A 31 8.54 13.56 -16.15
N GLY A 32 7.49 13.20 -15.40
CA GLY A 32 6.52 12.16 -15.80
C GLY A 32 5.51 12.62 -16.86
N SER A 33 4.93 11.68 -17.61
CA SER A 33 3.84 11.96 -18.56
C SER A 33 2.47 12.05 -17.87
N GLN A 34 2.36 11.58 -16.63
CA GLN A 34 1.17 11.69 -15.78
C GLN A 34 1.46 12.65 -14.63
N ILE A 35 0.49 13.49 -14.29
CA ILE A 35 0.59 14.49 -13.22
C ILE A 35 -0.62 14.31 -12.31
N ILE A 36 -0.36 14.13 -11.01
CA ILE A 36 -1.41 13.96 -10.01
C ILE A 36 -1.88 15.34 -9.54
N VAL A 37 -3.18 15.57 -9.53
CA VAL A 37 -3.78 16.83 -9.10
C VAL A 37 -4.81 16.56 -8.00
N PRO A 38 -4.52 16.95 -6.74
CA PRO A 38 -5.48 16.77 -5.65
C PRO A 38 -6.61 17.79 -5.75
N ILE A 39 -7.85 17.33 -5.69
CA ILE A 39 -9.04 18.19 -5.63
C ILE A 39 -9.17 18.80 -4.23
N ASN A 40 -9.22 20.13 -4.17
CA ASN A 40 -9.42 20.86 -2.92
C ASN A 40 -10.88 21.35 -2.81
N TRP A 41 -11.72 20.58 -2.11
CA TRP A 41 -13.14 20.91 -1.93
C TRP A 41 -13.34 22.29 -1.30
N ALA A 42 -12.66 22.57 -0.18
CA ALA A 42 -12.71 23.88 0.48
C ALA A 42 -12.35 25.04 -0.48
N PHE A 43 -11.40 24.83 -1.40
CA PHE A 43 -11.06 25.85 -2.38
C PHE A 43 -12.18 26.11 -3.38
N HIS A 44 -12.88 25.08 -3.87
CA HIS A 44 -13.97 25.25 -4.84
C HIS A 44 -15.26 25.81 -4.24
N GLN A 45 -15.44 25.73 -2.93
CA GLN A 45 -16.60 26.30 -2.27
C GLN A 45 -16.50 27.83 -2.18
N VAL A 46 -17.58 28.53 -2.53
CA VAL A 46 -17.70 29.99 -2.34
C VAL A 46 -18.58 30.31 -1.12
N ASP A 47 -19.78 29.71 -1.07
CA ASP A 47 -20.70 29.74 0.07
C ASP A 47 -21.37 28.35 0.23
N GLU A 48 -22.34 28.15 1.12
CA GLU A 48 -22.99 26.85 1.37
C GLU A 48 -23.59 26.19 0.10
N HIS A 49 -24.01 26.98 -0.89
CA HIS A 49 -24.78 26.50 -2.03
C HIS A 49 -24.09 26.70 -3.37
N THR A 50 -23.03 27.50 -3.43
CA THR A 50 -22.33 27.84 -4.67
C THR A 50 -20.88 27.34 -4.71
N PHE A 51 -20.50 26.90 -5.92
CA PHE A 51 -19.16 26.43 -6.24
C PHE A 51 -18.58 27.25 -7.38
N ASP A 52 -17.28 27.44 -7.35
CA ASP A 52 -16.50 28.08 -8.41
C ASP A 52 -15.61 27.05 -9.08
N PHE A 53 -15.78 26.89 -10.39
CA PHE A 53 -14.99 26.04 -11.26
C PHE A 53 -14.36 26.85 -12.40
N GLY A 54 -14.02 28.11 -12.14
CA GLY A 54 -13.39 29.01 -13.10
C GLY A 54 -14.21 30.25 -13.44
N GLN A 55 -15.40 30.41 -12.87
CA GLN A 55 -16.25 31.58 -13.14
C GLN A 55 -15.69 32.85 -12.51
N ASN A 56 -15.15 32.73 -11.29
CA ASN A 56 -14.61 33.87 -10.54
C ASN A 56 -13.08 33.77 -10.38
N ARG A 57 -12.57 32.60 -9.99
CA ARG A 57 -11.13 32.35 -9.82
C ARG A 57 -10.62 31.48 -10.97
N LYS A 58 -9.66 32.00 -11.73
CA LYS A 58 -9.03 31.24 -12.84
C LYS A 58 -8.37 29.96 -12.34
N GLU A 59 -7.83 30.01 -11.14
CA GLU A 59 -7.22 28.88 -10.47
C GLU A 59 -8.24 27.75 -10.24
N ALA A 60 -9.54 28.02 -10.16
CA ALA A 60 -10.55 26.97 -10.01
C ALA A 60 -10.94 26.28 -11.34
N ASN A 61 -10.38 26.70 -12.48
CA ASN A 61 -10.72 26.15 -13.79
C ASN A 61 -9.94 24.86 -14.10
N LEU A 62 -10.51 23.71 -13.73
CA LEU A 62 -9.88 22.41 -13.96
C LEU A 62 -9.83 22.03 -15.45
N SER A 63 -10.82 22.44 -16.25
CA SER A 63 -10.83 22.20 -17.70
C SER A 63 -9.65 22.87 -18.39
N GLN A 64 -9.39 24.15 -18.06
CA GLN A 64 -8.22 24.86 -18.55
C GLN A 64 -6.91 24.17 -18.14
N LEU A 65 -6.82 23.67 -16.90
CA LEU A 65 -5.64 22.95 -16.42
C LEU A 65 -5.35 21.70 -17.28
N VAL A 66 -6.39 20.92 -17.59
CA VAL A 66 -6.27 19.71 -18.42
C VAL A 66 -5.81 20.07 -19.84
N THR A 67 -6.43 21.07 -20.48
CA THR A 67 -6.02 21.51 -21.82
C THR A 67 -4.56 21.98 -21.86
N LEU A 68 -4.09 22.69 -20.83
CA LEU A 68 -2.70 23.12 -20.75
C LEU A 68 -1.75 21.93 -20.58
N ALA A 69 -2.09 20.95 -19.75
CA ALA A 69 -1.30 19.74 -19.58
C ALA A 69 -1.20 18.91 -20.88
N GLU A 70 -2.32 18.74 -21.59
CA GLU A 70 -2.35 18.06 -22.88
C GLU A 70 -1.46 18.75 -23.92
N SER A 71 -1.42 20.09 -23.91
CA SER A 71 -0.53 20.86 -24.80
C SER A 71 0.96 20.62 -24.55
N GLU A 72 1.32 20.14 -23.36
CA GLU A 72 2.67 19.73 -22.95
C GLU A 72 2.86 18.21 -23.00
N ASN A 73 1.94 17.49 -23.67
CA ASN A 73 1.91 16.03 -23.77
C ASN A 73 1.90 15.33 -22.39
N LYS A 74 1.17 15.91 -21.45
CA LYS A 74 0.94 15.40 -20.09
C LYS A 74 -0.53 15.02 -19.90
N LYS A 75 -0.78 13.94 -19.17
CA LYS A 75 -2.12 13.53 -18.71
C LYS A 75 -2.30 13.95 -17.26
N ILE A 76 -3.43 14.59 -16.95
CA ILE A 76 -3.83 14.89 -15.57
C ILE A 76 -4.63 13.71 -15.02
N ILE A 77 -4.33 13.34 -13.77
CA ILE A 77 -5.11 12.40 -12.98
C ILE A 77 -5.56 13.13 -11.72
N PHE A 78 -6.88 13.25 -11.53
CA PHE A 78 -7.44 13.94 -10.39
C PHE A 78 -7.60 12.99 -9.19
N TYR A 79 -7.10 13.41 -8.04
CA TYR A 79 -7.27 12.69 -6.79
C TYR A 79 -8.33 13.40 -5.95
N LEU A 80 -9.44 12.72 -5.69
CA LEU A 80 -10.51 13.21 -4.83
C LEU A 80 -10.34 12.63 -3.42
N PRO A 81 -10.01 13.45 -2.40
CA PRO A 81 -9.94 12.98 -1.03
C PRO A 81 -11.29 12.44 -0.55
N LEU A 82 -11.30 11.17 -0.12
CA LEU A 82 -12.46 10.52 0.50
C LEU A 82 -12.40 10.60 2.04
N THR A 83 -11.25 11.02 2.57
CA THR A 83 -10.95 11.17 3.99
C THR A 83 -10.25 12.52 4.19
N PRO A 84 -10.08 13.00 5.44
CA PRO A 84 -9.36 14.24 5.69
C PRO A 84 -7.97 14.26 5.03
N ALA A 85 -7.67 15.35 4.31
CA ALA A 85 -6.41 15.55 3.61
C ALA A 85 -5.45 16.44 4.41
N PRO A 86 -4.45 15.90 5.12
CA PRO A 86 -3.64 16.67 6.09
C PRO A 86 -2.70 17.71 5.48
N PHE A 87 -2.47 17.67 4.17
CA PHE A 87 -1.75 18.71 3.43
C PHE A 87 -2.66 19.89 3.03
N LEU A 88 -3.96 19.84 3.35
CA LEU A 88 -4.91 20.93 3.16
C LEU A 88 -5.31 21.52 4.52
N ALA A 89 -5.58 22.82 4.53
CA ALA A 89 -6.18 23.47 5.68
C ALA A 89 -7.50 22.78 6.05
N ASN A 90 -7.72 22.56 7.35
CA ASN A 90 -8.88 21.85 7.90
C ASN A 90 -9.13 20.45 7.29
N GLY A 91 -8.10 19.79 6.76
CA GLY A 91 -8.29 18.50 6.09
C GLY A 91 -9.01 18.60 4.73
N GLY A 92 -9.15 19.80 4.16
CA GLY A 92 -9.89 20.05 2.91
C GLY A 92 -11.38 20.31 3.10
N VAL A 93 -11.88 20.34 4.34
CA VAL A 93 -13.28 20.67 4.67
C VAL A 93 -13.50 22.20 4.62
N PRO A 94 -14.55 22.69 3.96
CA PRO A 94 -14.91 24.11 3.97
C PRO A 94 -15.09 24.67 5.39
N ASP A 95 -14.71 25.93 5.60
CA ASP A 95 -14.68 26.55 6.93
C ASP A 95 -16.04 26.59 7.65
N TYR A 96 -17.16 26.64 6.93
CA TYR A 96 -18.49 26.68 7.54
C TYR A 96 -19.01 25.30 7.99
N LEU A 97 -18.40 24.20 7.50
CA LEU A 97 -18.74 22.83 7.87
C LEU A 97 -17.87 22.28 9.00
N LYS A 98 -16.81 22.99 9.39
CA LYS A 98 -15.89 22.53 10.43
C LYS A 98 -16.59 22.61 11.81
N SER A 99 -16.89 21.45 12.39
CA SER A 99 -17.64 21.36 13.64
C SER A 99 -16.77 20.78 14.77
N ILE A 100 -16.44 19.50 14.68
CA ILE A 100 -15.78 18.71 15.72
C ILE A 100 -14.48 18.14 15.16
N LEU A 101 -13.40 18.29 15.93
CA LEU A 101 -12.11 17.71 15.61
C LEU A 101 -12.18 16.18 15.68
N SER A 102 -11.54 15.51 14.73
CA SER A 102 -11.34 14.06 14.81
C SER A 102 -10.35 13.75 15.93
N LEU A 103 -10.61 12.70 16.70
CA LEU A 103 -9.74 12.22 17.79
C LEU A 103 -9.22 10.82 17.50
N ASN A 104 -7.99 10.54 17.90
CA ASN A 104 -7.42 9.20 17.85
C ASN A 104 -7.88 8.34 19.06
N LYS A 105 -7.45 7.07 19.11
CA LYS A 105 -7.78 6.12 20.20
C LYS A 105 -7.39 6.62 21.59
N GLU A 106 -6.34 7.42 21.68
CA GLU A 106 -5.86 8.03 22.93
C GLU A 106 -6.59 9.33 23.30
N GLY A 107 -7.58 9.75 22.50
CA GLY A 107 -8.34 10.98 22.72
C GLY A 107 -7.61 12.26 22.31
N MET A 108 -6.51 12.15 21.56
CA MET A 108 -5.76 13.28 21.03
C MET A 108 -6.32 13.72 19.68
N ALA A 109 -6.37 15.03 19.45
CA ALA A 109 -6.82 15.56 18.17
C ALA A 109 -5.87 15.13 17.04
N HIS A 110 -6.43 14.68 15.92
CA HIS A 110 -5.65 14.41 14.73
C HIS A 110 -5.09 15.72 14.16
N THR A 111 -3.77 15.86 14.24
CA THR A 111 -3.02 17.00 13.70
C THR A 111 -1.80 16.51 12.93
N CYS A 112 -1.53 17.18 11.81
CA CYS A 112 -0.37 16.88 10.97
C CYS A 112 0.38 18.16 10.63
N LEU A 113 1.69 18.04 10.41
CA LEU A 113 2.50 19.10 9.81
C LEU A 113 2.54 18.89 8.30
N ASP A 114 2.21 19.93 7.53
CA ASP A 114 2.47 19.92 6.09
C ASP A 114 3.96 20.15 5.79
N HIS A 115 4.28 20.17 4.49
CA HIS A 115 5.64 20.34 3.99
C HIS A 115 6.25 21.72 4.33
N GLU A 116 5.44 22.71 4.69
CA GLU A 116 5.89 24.04 5.12
C GLU A 116 6.02 24.12 6.66
N GLY A 117 5.72 23.03 7.37
CA GLY A 117 5.73 23.00 8.83
C GLY A 117 4.50 23.66 9.46
N LYS A 118 3.42 23.87 8.70
CA LYS A 118 2.16 24.39 9.24
C LYS A 118 1.33 23.25 9.82
N VAL A 119 0.75 23.49 10.98
CA VAL A 119 -0.15 22.55 11.66
C VAL A 119 -1.54 22.60 11.05
N ASN A 120 -1.97 21.48 10.48
CA ASN A 120 -3.33 21.29 9.98
C ASN A 120 -4.11 20.38 10.94
N LYS A 121 -5.32 20.81 11.29
CA LYS A 121 -6.26 20.08 12.15
C LYS A 121 -7.25 19.30 11.29
N LEU A 122 -7.56 18.07 11.69
CA LEU A 122 -8.52 17.22 10.99
C LEU A 122 -9.87 17.21 11.73
N TYR A 123 -10.96 17.18 10.98
CA TYR A 123 -12.33 17.20 11.49
C TYR A 123 -13.03 15.87 11.23
N SER A 124 -14.02 15.55 12.06
CA SER A 124 -14.76 14.29 11.99
C SER A 124 -15.59 14.16 10.72
N PHE A 125 -15.33 13.14 9.91
CA PHE A 125 -16.16 12.81 8.73
C PHE A 125 -17.40 12.00 9.11
N PHE A 126 -17.64 11.77 10.42
CA PHE A 126 -18.89 11.21 10.93
C PHE A 126 -20.01 12.26 11.04
N ASP A 127 -19.71 13.52 10.70
CA ASP A 127 -20.70 14.59 10.64
C ASP A 127 -21.61 14.47 9.41
N GLN A 128 -22.91 14.38 9.64
CA GLN A 128 -23.91 14.36 8.57
C GLN A 128 -23.86 15.62 7.70
N HIS A 129 -23.48 16.78 8.25
CA HIS A 129 -23.33 18.01 7.50
C HIS A 129 -22.14 17.94 6.54
N ILE A 130 -21.01 17.37 6.97
CA ILE A 130 -19.84 17.14 6.11
C ILE A 130 -20.19 16.15 5.00
N TYR A 131 -20.86 15.04 5.32
CA TYR A 131 -21.29 14.07 4.31
C TYR A 131 -22.24 14.68 3.26
N ARG A 132 -23.24 15.46 3.69
CA ARG A 132 -24.17 16.15 2.79
C ARG A 132 -23.45 17.19 1.93
N GLY A 133 -22.57 17.98 2.52
CA GLY A 133 -21.76 18.98 1.82
C GLY A 133 -20.86 18.33 0.76
N PHE A 134 -20.17 17.26 1.12
CA PHE A 134 -19.34 16.50 0.19
C PHE A 134 -20.18 15.91 -0.95
N SER A 135 -21.34 15.33 -0.63
CA SER A 135 -22.26 14.81 -1.63
C SER A 135 -22.75 15.86 -2.62
N TYR A 136 -23.05 17.06 -2.12
CA TYR A 136 -23.46 18.18 -2.95
C TYR A 136 -22.30 18.68 -3.82
N PHE A 137 -21.09 18.78 -3.26
CA PHE A 137 -19.89 19.14 -4.01
C PHE A 137 -19.58 18.18 -5.14
N VAL A 138 -19.52 16.87 -4.87
CA VAL A 138 -19.11 15.89 -5.89
C VAL A 138 -20.14 15.79 -7.03
N ARG A 139 -21.42 15.97 -6.75
CA ARG A 139 -22.44 16.09 -7.80
C ARG A 139 -22.19 17.29 -8.71
N ASN A 140 -21.95 18.47 -8.14
CA ASN A 140 -21.65 19.69 -8.90
C ASN A 140 -20.34 19.58 -9.67
N LEU A 141 -19.32 18.96 -9.08
CA LEU A 141 -18.07 18.64 -9.77
C LEU A 141 -18.31 17.72 -10.97
N GLY A 142 -19.11 16.67 -10.79
CA GLY A 142 -19.49 15.76 -11.87
C GLY A 142 -20.27 16.45 -13.00
N ASP A 143 -21.21 17.34 -12.67
CA ASP A 143 -21.94 18.16 -13.65
C ASP A 143 -20.99 19.08 -14.44
N TYR A 144 -20.04 19.71 -13.75
CA TYR A 144 -19.00 20.52 -14.37
C TYR A 144 -18.12 19.70 -15.31
N VAL A 145 -17.61 18.55 -14.84
CA VAL A 145 -16.77 17.63 -15.63
C VAL A 145 -17.48 17.20 -16.91
N ARG A 146 -18.77 16.84 -16.83
CA ARG A 146 -19.58 16.48 -18.00
C ARG A 146 -19.80 17.65 -18.95
N ARG A 147 -20.13 18.83 -18.43
CA ARG A 147 -20.41 20.03 -19.24
C ARG A 147 -19.17 20.49 -20.00
N GLU A 148 -18.02 20.55 -19.33
CA GLU A 148 -16.75 20.98 -19.92
C GLU A 148 -16.03 19.86 -20.69
N LYS A 149 -16.60 18.63 -20.70
CA LYS A 149 -16.04 17.44 -21.36
C LYS A 149 -14.61 17.13 -20.92
N ILE A 150 -14.35 17.22 -19.62
CA ILE A 150 -13.03 16.91 -19.06
C ILE A 150 -12.74 15.42 -19.25
N ASN A 151 -11.76 15.10 -20.09
CA ASN A 151 -11.32 13.74 -20.38
C ASN A 151 -10.14 13.35 -19.48
N SER A 152 -10.36 13.38 -18.18
CA SER A 152 -9.36 12.99 -17.19
C SER A 152 -9.96 12.02 -16.18
N ASP A 153 -9.10 11.14 -15.67
CA ASP A 153 -9.43 10.11 -14.71
C ASP A 153 -9.55 10.73 -13.31
N PHE A 154 -10.56 10.29 -12.54
CA PHE A 154 -10.71 10.63 -11.14
C PHE A 154 -10.56 9.38 -10.28
N TRP A 155 -9.68 9.46 -9.30
CA TRP A 155 -9.45 8.43 -8.31
C TRP A 155 -9.82 8.92 -6.91
N GLY A 156 -10.57 8.12 -6.18
CA GLY A 156 -10.79 8.32 -4.76
C GLY A 156 -9.55 7.98 -3.95
N VAL A 157 -9.16 8.85 -3.03
CA VAL A 157 -8.01 8.58 -2.16
C VAL A 157 -8.42 8.49 -0.70
N ASN A 158 -8.14 7.33 -0.10
CA ASN A 158 -8.16 7.15 1.35
C ASN A 158 -6.76 7.50 1.89
N LEU A 159 -6.66 8.68 2.49
CA LEU A 159 -5.42 9.19 3.06
C LEU A 159 -5.25 8.66 4.49
N GLY A 160 -4.03 8.24 4.81
CA GLY A 160 -3.67 7.73 6.13
C GLY A 160 -2.16 7.79 6.36
N SER A 161 -1.70 7.16 7.44
CA SER A 161 -0.28 6.94 7.74
C SER A 161 -0.07 5.51 8.25
N LEU A 162 1.17 5.02 8.25
CA LEU A 162 1.49 3.78 8.96
C LEU A 162 1.67 4.05 10.45
N VAL A 163 0.98 3.28 11.28
CA VAL A 163 1.14 3.23 12.73
C VAL A 163 1.42 1.78 13.10
N GLU A 164 2.61 1.51 13.65
CA GLU A 164 3.06 0.16 14.00
C GLU A 164 2.95 -0.84 12.83
N GLY A 165 3.32 -0.37 11.63
CA GLY A 165 3.27 -1.17 10.40
C GLY A 165 1.84 -1.42 9.87
N LYS A 166 0.79 -0.82 10.46
CA LYS A 166 -0.59 -0.91 9.96
C LYS A 166 -1.02 0.40 9.34
N PHE A 167 -1.69 0.33 8.19
CA PHE A 167 -2.33 1.52 7.62
C PHE A 167 -3.46 2.01 8.51
N ASN A 168 -3.30 3.22 9.03
CA ASN A 168 -4.35 3.93 9.73
C ASN A 168 -4.89 5.09 8.88
N SER A 169 -6.19 5.06 8.60
CA SER A 169 -6.86 6.10 7.82
C SER A 169 -7.11 7.34 8.69
N TYR A 170 -6.98 8.54 8.12
CA TYR A 170 -7.41 9.77 8.80
C TYR A 170 -8.93 9.89 8.95
N LEU A 171 -9.71 8.95 8.37
CA LEU A 171 -11.13 8.81 8.68
C LEU A 171 -11.35 8.23 10.08
N GLU A 172 -10.39 7.47 10.63
CA GLU A 172 -10.52 6.91 11.98
C GLU A 172 -10.77 8.05 12.98
N ASP A 173 -11.79 7.86 13.83
CA ASP A 173 -12.24 8.89 14.77
C ASP A 173 -12.82 8.25 16.03
N TYR A 174 -12.54 8.88 17.18
CA TYR A 174 -13.07 8.55 18.50
C TYR A 174 -13.66 9.78 19.19
N SER A 175 -14.04 10.79 18.39
CA SER A 175 -14.72 11.99 18.87
C SER A 175 -16.13 11.67 19.41
N PRO A 176 -16.74 12.59 20.19
CA PRO A 176 -18.12 12.44 20.63
C PRO A 176 -19.12 12.25 19.48
N LEU A 177 -18.79 12.75 18.29
CA LEU A 177 -19.62 12.62 17.09
C LEU A 177 -19.57 11.19 16.54
N PHE A 178 -18.38 10.61 16.46
CA PHE A 178 -18.19 9.19 16.14
C PHE A 178 -19.04 8.31 17.06
N HIS A 179 -18.90 8.47 18.38
CA HIS A 179 -19.62 7.63 19.35
C HIS A 179 -21.14 7.74 19.21
N ARG A 180 -21.66 8.94 18.93
CA ARG A 180 -23.09 9.15 18.68
C ARG A 180 -23.56 8.43 17.41
N SER A 181 -22.79 8.57 16.32
CA SER A 181 -23.12 7.93 15.04
C SER A 181 -22.98 6.41 15.12
N PHE A 182 -21.99 5.89 15.84
CA PHE A 182 -21.82 4.46 16.10
C PHE A 182 -22.95 3.91 16.94
N GLY A 183 -23.41 4.62 17.97
CA GLY A 183 -24.61 4.24 18.74
C GLY A 183 -25.84 4.06 17.85
N GLY A 184 -26.07 4.99 16.91
CA GLY A 184 -27.14 4.85 15.91
C GLY A 184 -26.97 3.63 15.00
N TYR A 185 -25.75 3.31 14.59
CA TYR A 185 -25.45 2.11 13.80
C TYR A 185 -25.77 0.82 14.57
N ILE A 186 -25.42 0.76 15.86
CA ILE A 186 -25.76 -0.39 16.72
C ILE A 186 -27.26 -0.57 16.89
N GLU A 187 -28.02 0.52 17.05
CA GLU A 187 -29.48 0.43 17.14
C GLU A 187 -30.11 -0.13 15.85
N VAL A 188 -29.59 0.23 14.67
CA VAL A 188 -30.03 -0.36 13.39
C VAL A 188 -29.73 -1.87 13.32
N LEU A 189 -28.59 -2.32 13.86
CA LEU A 189 -28.28 -3.75 13.91
C LEU A 189 -29.25 -4.50 14.84
N LYS A 190 -29.59 -3.93 16.00
CA LYS A 190 -30.59 -4.49 16.93
C LYS A 190 -32.00 -4.55 16.34
N GLU A 191 -32.36 -3.61 15.47
CA GLU A 191 -33.64 -3.66 14.76
C GLU A 191 -33.70 -4.83 13.77
N GLN A 192 -32.57 -5.17 13.14
CA GLN A 192 -32.46 -6.29 12.19
C GLN A 192 -32.36 -7.64 12.91
N ASP A 193 -31.71 -7.69 14.06
CA ASP A 193 -31.59 -8.86 14.93
C ASP A 193 -31.85 -8.47 16.38
N ARG A 194 -33.05 -8.81 16.88
CA ARG A 194 -33.51 -8.39 18.23
C ARG A 194 -32.68 -8.97 19.37
N ASP A 195 -31.97 -10.06 19.13
CA ASP A 195 -31.11 -10.70 20.13
C ASP A 195 -29.65 -10.21 20.01
N TYR A 196 -29.38 -9.22 19.15
CA TYR A 196 -28.06 -8.66 18.94
C TYR A 196 -27.53 -7.96 20.19
N ALA A 197 -26.53 -8.57 20.82
CA ALA A 197 -25.80 -8.02 21.96
C ALA A 197 -24.30 -8.04 21.68
N ILE A 198 -23.63 -6.94 22.01
CA ILE A 198 -22.17 -6.88 22.04
C ILE A 198 -21.75 -7.49 23.38
N ASN A 199 -21.14 -8.67 23.35
CA ASN A 199 -20.82 -9.44 24.55
C ASN A 199 -19.37 -9.24 24.98
N THR A 200 -18.49 -8.84 24.06
CA THR A 200 -17.05 -8.69 24.33
C THR A 200 -16.47 -7.39 23.77
N PRO A 201 -15.40 -6.84 24.39
CA PRO A 201 -14.65 -5.71 23.83
C PRO A 201 -14.07 -5.99 22.44
N GLU A 202 -13.74 -7.24 22.15
CA GLU A 202 -13.24 -7.68 20.85
C GLU A 202 -14.33 -7.56 19.78
N GLU A 203 -15.56 -7.98 20.07
CA GLU A 203 -16.71 -7.79 19.17
C GLU A 203 -16.97 -6.31 18.90
N GLU A 204 -16.93 -5.45 19.93
CA GLU A 204 -17.10 -4.01 19.76
C GLU A 204 -16.09 -3.41 18.78
N ARG A 205 -14.81 -3.79 18.91
CA ARG A 205 -13.74 -3.33 18.01
C ARG A 205 -13.98 -3.73 16.56
N VAL A 206 -14.39 -4.97 16.34
CA VAL A 206 -14.72 -5.46 14.98
C VAL A 206 -15.88 -4.65 14.39
N LEU A 207 -16.86 -4.26 15.20
CA LEU A 207 -17.96 -3.42 14.76
C LEU A 207 -17.53 -1.99 14.49
N ILE A 208 -16.61 -1.44 15.28
CA ILE A 208 -16.00 -0.14 15.03
C ILE A 208 -15.28 -0.16 13.67
N ASP A 209 -14.48 -1.18 13.38
CA ASP A 209 -13.80 -1.32 12.09
C ASP A 209 -14.79 -1.46 10.92
N LYS A 210 -15.84 -2.26 11.09
CA LYS A 210 -16.94 -2.38 10.11
C LYS A 210 -17.66 -1.05 9.91
N PHE A 211 -17.86 -0.28 10.96
CA PHE A 211 -18.52 1.02 10.89
C PHE A 211 -17.66 2.07 10.19
N HIS A 212 -16.36 2.14 10.48
CA HIS A 212 -15.40 2.97 9.73
C HIS A 212 -15.42 2.62 8.22
N PHE A 213 -15.41 1.32 7.90
CA PHE A 213 -15.49 0.86 6.51
C PHE A 213 -16.82 1.26 5.85
N PHE A 214 -17.94 1.08 6.56
CA PHE A 214 -19.27 1.48 6.08
C PHE A 214 -19.33 2.98 5.76
N ILE A 215 -18.84 3.84 6.66
CA ILE A 215 -18.81 5.28 6.40
C ILE A 215 -17.93 5.61 5.20
N LEU A 216 -16.73 5.03 5.09
CA LEU A 216 -15.88 5.23 3.91
C LEU A 216 -16.59 4.81 2.60
N ASP A 217 -17.32 3.70 2.63
CA ASP A 217 -18.06 3.19 1.46
C ASP A 217 -19.18 4.16 1.02
N LEU A 218 -19.83 4.85 1.96
CA LEU A 218 -20.79 5.91 1.62
C LEU A 218 -20.14 7.04 0.83
N TYR A 219 -18.96 7.54 1.27
CA TYR A 219 -18.21 8.57 0.54
C TYR A 219 -17.78 8.07 -0.85
N LYS A 220 -17.31 6.81 -0.95
CA LYS A 220 -16.95 6.18 -2.23
C LYS A 220 -18.14 6.08 -3.18
N LYS A 221 -19.31 5.67 -2.68
CA LYS A 221 -20.52 5.53 -3.47
C LYS A 221 -20.97 6.88 -4.05
N VAL A 222 -20.98 7.91 -3.21
CA VAL A 222 -21.26 9.29 -3.64
C VAL A 222 -20.29 9.75 -4.72
N ALA A 223 -19.00 9.48 -4.56
CA ALA A 223 -17.99 9.86 -5.54
C ALA A 223 -18.17 9.16 -6.88
N ARG A 224 -18.38 7.84 -6.85
CA ARG A 224 -18.66 7.00 -8.01
C ARG A 224 -19.91 7.46 -8.77
N GLU A 225 -21.00 7.73 -8.05
CA GLU A 225 -22.26 8.19 -8.64
C GLU A 225 -22.14 9.60 -9.23
N GLY A 226 -21.46 10.52 -8.53
CA GLY A 226 -21.31 11.90 -8.98
C GLY A 226 -20.44 12.05 -10.24
N LEU A 227 -19.30 11.37 -10.26
CA LEU A 227 -18.31 11.45 -11.34
C LEU A 227 -18.62 10.50 -12.51
N GLY A 228 -19.37 9.41 -12.28
CA GLY A 228 -19.83 8.51 -13.32
C GLY A 228 -18.68 7.88 -14.11
N ALA A 229 -18.67 8.07 -15.43
CA ALA A 229 -17.69 7.46 -16.34
C ALA A 229 -16.25 7.95 -16.12
N ASN A 230 -16.04 9.07 -15.42
CA ASN A 230 -14.70 9.57 -15.10
C ASN A 230 -14.12 8.94 -13.80
N TRP A 231 -14.90 8.13 -13.08
CA TRP A 231 -14.43 7.46 -11.87
C TRP A 231 -13.74 6.13 -12.19
N GLU A 232 -12.45 6.04 -11.88
CA GLU A 232 -11.64 4.84 -12.16
C GLU A 232 -11.56 3.87 -10.98
N GLY A 233 -11.74 4.36 -9.75
CA GLY A 233 -11.61 3.54 -8.55
C GLY A 233 -11.09 4.31 -7.35
N ASP A 234 -10.64 3.57 -6.35
CA ASP A 234 -10.03 4.14 -5.16
C ASP A 234 -8.80 3.36 -4.69
N PHE A 235 -7.90 4.03 -3.98
CA PHE A 235 -6.76 3.41 -3.31
C PHE A 235 -6.38 4.14 -2.02
N LYS A 236 -5.53 3.48 -1.25
CA LYS A 236 -4.98 3.98 0.00
C LYS A 236 -3.64 4.67 -0.25
N VAL A 237 -3.47 5.86 0.30
CA VAL A 237 -2.24 6.65 0.21
C VAL A 237 -1.62 6.75 1.59
N ASN A 238 -0.39 6.24 1.73
CA ASN A 238 0.39 6.35 2.95
C ASN A 238 1.15 7.69 2.96
N LEU A 239 0.77 8.63 3.81
CA LEU A 239 1.42 9.92 3.93
C LEU A 239 2.58 9.83 4.92
N LEU A 240 3.80 9.79 4.39
CA LEU A 240 5.02 9.67 5.16
C LEU A 240 5.21 10.88 6.08
N GLY A 241 5.58 10.63 7.33
CA GLY A 241 5.69 11.68 8.35
C GLY A 241 4.35 12.26 8.81
N GLY A 242 3.26 11.53 8.56
CA GLY A 242 1.89 11.92 8.91
C GLY A 242 1.37 11.35 10.23
N ASN A 243 2.02 10.31 10.79
CA ASN A 243 1.60 9.74 12.06
C ASN A 243 1.92 10.67 13.25
N THR A 244 1.34 10.38 14.42
CA THR A 244 1.47 11.24 15.60
C THR A 244 2.89 11.30 16.16
N ILE A 245 3.66 10.21 16.07
CA ILE A 245 5.04 10.17 16.53
C ILE A 245 5.90 11.09 15.66
N ASP A 246 5.70 11.06 14.35
CA ASP A 246 6.41 11.89 13.39
C ASP A 246 5.98 13.35 13.52
N PHE A 247 4.70 13.63 13.77
CA PHE A 247 4.25 14.98 14.12
C PHE A 247 5.05 15.54 15.30
N ILE A 248 5.22 14.77 16.38
CA ILE A 248 6.01 15.18 17.54
C ILE A 248 7.48 15.38 17.15
N LYS A 249 8.13 14.39 16.53
CA LYS A 249 9.55 14.47 16.13
C LYS A 249 9.84 15.66 15.23
N ARG A 250 8.99 15.89 14.22
CA ARG A 250 9.11 17.01 13.28
C ARG A 250 8.83 18.36 13.96
N SER A 251 7.91 18.41 14.92
CA SER A 251 7.66 19.62 15.71
C SER A 251 8.87 20.03 16.57
N PHE A 252 9.70 19.06 16.96
CA PHE A 252 10.92 19.27 17.75
C PHE A 252 12.22 19.21 16.94
N ASN A 253 12.15 19.08 15.61
CA ASN A 253 13.32 18.91 14.71
C ASN A 253 14.24 17.73 15.11
N THR A 254 13.66 16.64 15.60
CA THR A 254 14.37 15.40 15.95
C THR A 254 14.06 14.26 14.97
N ASP A 255 13.53 14.57 13.79
CA ASP A 255 13.24 13.56 12.77
C ASP A 255 14.52 13.11 12.06
N GLN A 256 14.52 11.86 11.59
CA GLN A 256 15.62 11.26 10.85
C GLN A 256 15.08 10.74 9.52
N ILE A 257 15.77 11.07 8.42
CA ILE A 257 15.34 10.74 7.04
C ILE A 257 15.16 9.23 6.86
N ASN A 258 16.04 8.43 7.48
CA ASN A 258 15.99 6.96 7.39
C ASN A 258 14.67 6.37 7.91
N ASN A 259 13.95 7.07 8.80
CA ASN A 259 12.67 6.59 9.32
C ASN A 259 11.60 6.44 8.23
N TYR A 260 11.66 7.26 7.18
CA TYR A 260 10.63 7.28 6.14
C TYR A 260 10.89 6.26 5.03
N VAL A 261 12.11 5.73 4.89
CA VAL A 261 12.45 4.74 3.85
C VAL A 261 11.79 3.41 4.14
N ASP A 262 11.91 2.92 5.38
CA ASP A 262 11.28 1.67 5.80
C ASP A 262 9.75 1.83 5.75
N GLU A 263 9.20 2.96 6.23
CA GLU A 263 7.77 3.26 6.14
C GLU A 263 7.26 3.25 4.67
N MET A 264 8.02 3.85 3.76
CA MET A 264 7.71 3.84 2.33
C MET A 264 7.67 2.42 1.77
N LYS A 265 8.70 1.61 2.06
CA LYS A 265 8.78 0.22 1.61
C LYS A 265 7.64 -0.60 2.18
N GLU A 266 7.44 -0.56 3.49
CA GLU A 266 6.32 -1.22 4.16
C GLU A 266 4.99 -0.86 3.51
N GLY A 267 4.78 0.42 3.19
CA GLY A 267 3.58 0.88 2.51
C GLY A 267 3.41 0.23 1.13
N VAL A 268 4.45 0.19 0.31
CA VAL A 268 4.41 -0.43 -1.02
C VAL A 268 4.10 -1.92 -0.95
N PHE A 269 4.77 -2.65 -0.05
CA PHE A 269 4.53 -4.09 0.17
C PHE A 269 3.17 -4.38 0.82
N GLN A 270 2.51 -3.39 1.41
CA GLN A 270 1.11 -3.48 1.84
C GLN A 270 0.10 -3.11 0.75
N GLY A 271 0.56 -2.78 -0.46
CA GLY A 271 -0.32 -2.32 -1.52
C GLY A 271 -0.83 -0.88 -1.32
N LEU A 272 -0.09 -0.04 -0.58
CA LEU A 272 -0.37 1.38 -0.38
C LEU A 272 0.47 2.23 -1.34
N LEU A 273 -0.03 3.41 -1.70
CA LEU A 273 0.75 4.41 -2.42
C LEU A 273 1.45 5.33 -1.41
N PRO A 274 2.75 5.17 -1.12
CA PRO A 274 3.44 6.15 -0.29
C PRO A 274 3.51 7.52 -0.96
N SER A 275 3.45 8.57 -0.16
CA SER A 275 3.51 9.95 -0.61
C SER A 275 4.31 10.78 0.36
N THR A 276 5.21 11.59 -0.19
CA THR A 276 6.11 12.49 0.54
C THR A 276 5.54 13.90 0.67
N ILE A 277 4.25 14.09 0.39
CA ILE A 277 3.55 15.38 0.33
C ILE A 277 3.59 16.19 1.64
N LEU A 278 3.77 15.52 2.77
CA LEU A 278 3.89 16.17 4.08
C LEU A 278 5.34 16.52 4.43
N LEU A 279 6.33 15.93 3.76
CA LEU A 279 7.74 16.10 4.07
C LEU A 279 8.30 17.36 3.37
N GLY A 280 9.00 18.19 4.14
CA GLY A 280 9.72 19.35 3.62
C GLY A 280 10.96 18.93 2.81
N LYS A 281 11.56 19.89 2.10
CA LYS A 281 12.76 19.63 1.28
C LYS A 281 13.95 19.13 2.11
N ASP A 282 14.09 19.66 3.32
CA ASP A 282 15.20 19.32 4.21
C ASP A 282 15.09 17.88 4.77
N SER A 283 13.89 17.29 4.73
CA SER A 283 13.63 15.90 5.14
C SER A 283 13.87 14.88 4.02
N LYS A 284 14.30 15.30 2.81
CA LYS A 284 14.48 14.45 1.64
C LYS A 284 15.92 14.46 1.16
N SER A 285 16.69 13.42 1.52
CA SER A 285 18.04 13.25 0.97
C SER A 285 18.00 12.85 -0.50
N GLU A 286 19.09 13.06 -1.22
CA GLU A 286 19.22 12.63 -2.63
C GLU A 286 19.00 11.13 -2.79
N ILE A 287 19.59 10.32 -1.88
CA ILE A 287 19.42 8.87 -1.87
C ILE A 287 17.98 8.45 -1.56
N PHE A 288 17.26 9.21 -0.73
CA PHE A 288 15.84 8.97 -0.45
C PHE A 288 15.00 9.21 -1.70
N ASN A 289 15.19 10.33 -2.39
CA ASN A 289 14.48 10.64 -3.64
C ASN A 289 14.79 9.62 -4.74
N GLN A 290 16.04 9.15 -4.81
CA GLN A 290 16.41 8.09 -5.73
C GLN A 290 15.65 6.78 -5.42
N GLN A 291 15.63 6.36 -4.15
CA GLN A 291 14.87 5.18 -3.72
C GLN A 291 13.37 5.32 -3.99
N LEU A 292 12.79 6.50 -3.72
CA LEU A 292 11.40 6.79 -3.99
C LEU A 292 11.10 6.63 -5.48
N ASN A 293 11.89 7.25 -6.35
CA ASN A 293 11.69 7.18 -7.80
C ASN A 293 11.89 5.76 -8.35
N ASP A 294 12.88 5.03 -7.84
CA ASP A 294 13.09 3.64 -8.24
C ASP A 294 11.90 2.78 -7.78
N ILE A 295 11.48 2.84 -6.51
CA ILE A 295 10.39 1.99 -5.99
C ILE A 295 9.04 2.38 -6.58
N LEU A 296 8.65 3.65 -6.51
CA LEU A 296 7.34 4.13 -6.93
C LEU A 296 7.23 4.26 -8.44
N THR A 297 7.97 5.21 -9.01
CA THR A 297 7.78 5.67 -10.39
C THR A 297 8.16 4.59 -11.40
N GLN A 298 9.25 3.85 -11.15
CA GLN A 298 9.76 2.87 -12.12
C GLN A 298 9.16 1.47 -11.96
N ASN A 299 8.73 1.08 -10.75
CA ASN A 299 8.32 -0.30 -10.48
C ASN A 299 6.84 -0.41 -10.02
N TYR A 300 6.39 0.42 -9.08
CA TYR A 300 5.09 0.24 -8.44
C TYR A 300 3.92 0.89 -9.18
N LEU A 301 4.00 2.19 -9.48
CA LEU A 301 2.94 2.95 -10.14
C LEU A 301 2.59 2.42 -11.55
N PRO A 302 3.56 2.07 -12.41
CA PRO A 302 3.26 1.50 -13.72
C PRO A 302 2.41 0.22 -13.62
N GLN A 303 2.71 -0.64 -12.65
CA GLN A 303 1.95 -1.86 -12.40
C GLN A 303 0.54 -1.57 -11.87
N ARG A 304 0.40 -0.57 -10.99
CA ARG A 304 -0.86 -0.27 -10.30
C ARG A 304 -1.85 0.51 -11.16
N LEU A 305 -1.38 1.54 -11.87
CA LEU A 305 -2.25 2.44 -12.64
C LEU A 305 -2.48 1.95 -14.07
N ASN A 306 -1.54 1.21 -14.65
CA ASN A 306 -1.64 0.65 -16.00
C ASN A 306 -1.38 -0.86 -15.97
N PRO A 307 -2.20 -1.66 -15.27
CA PRO A 307 -2.03 -3.11 -15.28
C PRO A 307 -2.05 -3.58 -16.74
N PRO A 308 -1.06 -4.36 -17.20
CA PRO A 308 -1.00 -4.78 -18.59
C PRO A 308 -2.28 -5.56 -18.93
N LEU A 309 -3.01 -5.09 -19.93
CA LEU A 309 -4.28 -5.69 -20.37
C LEU A 309 -4.13 -7.13 -20.93
N ASN A 310 -2.89 -7.63 -21.04
CA ASN A 310 -2.53 -9.01 -21.38
C ASN A 310 -1.18 -9.35 -20.71
N ASP A 311 -1.14 -10.44 -19.95
CA ASP A 311 -0.05 -10.82 -19.03
C ASP A 311 1.33 -11.12 -19.67
N ASP A 312 1.45 -11.24 -20.99
CA ASP A 312 2.60 -11.96 -21.55
C ASP A 312 3.83 -11.14 -21.96
N ARG A 313 3.83 -9.79 -21.95
CA ARG A 313 4.92 -9.00 -22.59
C ARG A 313 5.31 -7.67 -21.95
N SER A 314 5.01 -7.47 -20.67
CA SER A 314 5.55 -6.31 -19.96
C SER A 314 7.05 -6.53 -19.66
N TYR A 315 7.92 -5.77 -20.33
CA TYR A 315 9.35 -5.68 -19.97
C TYR A 315 9.60 -4.70 -18.81
N ASN A 316 8.55 -4.09 -18.27
CA ASN A 316 8.67 -3.20 -17.13
C ASN A 316 8.92 -4.03 -15.87
N PHE A 317 9.78 -3.51 -15.01
CA PHE A 317 9.98 -4.12 -13.72
C PHE A 317 8.77 -3.86 -12.82
N SER A 318 8.47 -4.84 -11.97
CA SER A 318 7.49 -4.79 -10.89
C SER A 318 8.17 -5.19 -9.59
N ILE A 319 7.56 -4.85 -8.45
CA ILE A 319 8.10 -5.23 -7.14
C ILE A 319 8.07 -6.76 -7.00
N LEU A 320 9.19 -7.36 -6.60
CA LEU A 320 9.28 -8.80 -6.39
C LEU A 320 8.46 -9.20 -5.16
N SER A 321 7.63 -10.22 -5.28
CA SER A 321 6.91 -10.80 -4.15
C SER A 321 6.71 -12.30 -4.35
N PHE A 322 7.17 -13.10 -3.39
CA PHE A 322 6.96 -14.56 -3.34
C PHE A 322 5.78 -14.95 -2.47
N PHE A 323 5.44 -14.11 -1.51
CA PHE A 323 4.51 -14.46 -0.44
C PHE A 323 3.45 -13.39 -0.29
N ASN A 324 2.21 -13.82 -0.10
CA ASN A 324 1.13 -12.96 0.37
C ASN A 324 0.78 -13.39 1.78
N ILE A 325 0.86 -12.46 2.73
CA ILE A 325 0.60 -12.73 4.15
C ILE A 325 -0.70 -12.04 4.52
N TYR A 326 -1.71 -12.83 4.86
CA TYR A 326 -3.02 -12.34 5.23
C TYR A 326 -3.14 -12.36 6.75
N ASN A 327 -3.57 -11.25 7.35
CA ASN A 327 -3.78 -11.17 8.79
C ASN A 327 -5.24 -10.89 9.09
N SER A 328 -5.67 -11.38 10.26
CA SER A 328 -7.00 -11.10 10.78
C SER A 328 -7.04 -9.73 11.45
N THR A 329 -8.16 -9.04 11.28
CA THR A 329 -8.50 -7.85 12.06
C THR A 329 -8.93 -8.19 13.49
N LEU A 330 -9.28 -9.46 13.76
CA LEU A 330 -9.85 -9.91 15.03
C LEU A 330 -8.83 -9.96 16.18
N ASN A 331 -7.52 -10.09 15.89
CA ASN A 331 -6.47 -10.17 16.91
C ASN A 331 -5.57 -8.92 16.88
N GLN A 332 -5.35 -8.30 18.05
CA GLN A 332 -4.43 -7.16 18.17
C GLN A 332 -2.99 -7.57 17.86
N GLU A 333 -2.57 -8.76 18.32
CA GLU A 333 -1.26 -9.32 18.04
C GLU A 333 -1.23 -9.95 16.65
N ASN A 334 -0.25 -9.51 15.86
CA ASN A 334 0.06 -10.10 14.57
C ASN A 334 0.51 -11.55 14.78
N ARG A 335 -0.37 -12.52 14.52
CA ARG A 335 -0.07 -13.94 14.75
C ARG A 335 1.19 -14.39 14.04
N TRP A 336 1.39 -13.93 12.81
CA TRP A 336 2.58 -14.24 12.02
C TRP A 336 3.87 -13.70 12.65
N LEU A 337 3.78 -12.60 13.41
CA LEU A 337 4.89 -12.13 14.25
C LEU A 337 5.14 -13.10 15.41
N SER A 338 4.10 -13.45 16.17
CA SER A 338 4.22 -14.36 17.33
C SER A 338 4.71 -15.77 16.96
N ASN A 339 4.32 -16.25 15.78
CA ASN A 339 4.72 -17.55 15.24
C ASN A 339 6.14 -17.51 14.63
N GLY A 340 6.80 -16.34 14.59
CA GLY A 340 8.16 -16.16 14.06
C GLY A 340 8.26 -16.12 12.54
N LEU A 341 7.14 -16.12 11.80
CA LEU A 341 7.13 -16.08 10.33
C LEU A 341 7.73 -14.76 9.83
N LEU A 342 7.28 -13.63 10.37
CA LEU A 342 7.74 -12.32 9.91
C LEU A 342 9.22 -12.09 10.19
N GLY A 343 9.72 -12.55 11.35
CA GLY A 343 11.15 -12.53 11.64
C GLY A 343 11.96 -13.35 10.63
N PHE A 344 11.48 -14.55 10.30
CA PHE A 344 12.11 -15.40 9.29
C PHE A 344 12.11 -14.77 7.89
N LEU A 345 10.96 -14.23 7.44
CA LEU A 345 10.84 -13.61 6.13
C LEU A 345 11.65 -12.31 6.04
N ASN A 346 11.67 -11.49 7.09
CA ASN A 346 12.50 -10.28 7.13
C ASN A 346 14.01 -10.61 7.07
N GLN A 347 14.42 -11.80 7.54
CA GLN A 347 15.81 -12.25 7.45
C GLN A 347 16.17 -12.81 6.06
N LYS A 348 15.30 -13.61 5.44
CA LYS A 348 15.64 -14.38 4.23
C LYS A 348 15.03 -13.83 2.93
N TYR A 349 13.93 -13.10 3.05
CA TYR A 349 13.10 -12.61 1.94
C TYR A 349 12.65 -11.16 2.19
N LYS A 350 13.50 -10.34 2.83
CA LYS A 350 13.19 -8.93 3.10
C LYS A 350 12.73 -8.24 1.82
N TRP A 351 11.62 -7.52 1.88
CA TRP A 351 11.06 -6.82 0.72
C TRP A 351 10.74 -7.74 -0.47
N ALA A 352 10.33 -8.98 -0.19
CA ALA A 352 9.88 -9.94 -1.19
C ALA A 352 8.58 -10.66 -0.76
N TYR A 353 7.74 -9.98 0.02
CA TYR A 353 6.43 -10.44 0.44
C TYR A 353 5.46 -9.27 0.58
N ASN A 354 4.18 -9.53 0.33
CA ASN A 354 3.10 -8.58 0.56
C ASN A 354 2.38 -8.87 1.87
N TYR A 355 1.83 -7.83 2.49
CA TYR A 355 1.10 -7.96 3.75
C TYR A 355 -0.31 -7.34 3.65
N TYR A 356 -1.33 -8.09 4.04
CA TYR A 356 -2.74 -7.70 3.97
C TYR A 356 -3.37 -7.76 5.36
N PHE A 357 -3.79 -6.59 5.88
CA PHE A 357 -4.36 -6.47 7.22
C PHE A 357 -5.90 -6.58 7.29
N ASN A 358 -6.61 -6.65 6.16
CA ASN A 358 -8.08 -6.56 6.16
C ASN A 358 -8.73 -7.37 5.03
N GLU A 359 -9.74 -8.17 5.39
CA GLU A 359 -10.58 -9.02 4.52
C GLU A 359 -11.18 -8.27 3.34
N TYR A 360 -11.53 -6.99 3.52
CA TYR A 360 -12.09 -6.17 2.44
C TYR A 360 -11.07 -5.76 1.36
N SER A 361 -9.79 -6.12 1.53
CA SER A 361 -8.69 -5.75 0.63
C SER A 361 -7.97 -6.95 0.00
N TYR A 362 -8.49 -8.18 0.17
CA TYR A 362 -7.80 -9.36 -0.31
C TYR A 362 -7.88 -9.47 -1.84
N PRO A 363 -6.73 -9.56 -2.54
CA PRO A 363 -6.72 -9.76 -3.98
C PRO A 363 -7.26 -11.15 -4.34
N ASP A 364 -7.74 -11.31 -5.57
CA ASP A 364 -7.96 -12.65 -6.13
C ASP A 364 -6.64 -13.43 -6.15
N PHE A 365 -6.70 -14.71 -5.79
CA PHE A 365 -5.53 -15.60 -5.68
C PHE A 365 -4.96 -16.05 -7.05
N GLY A 366 -5.04 -15.22 -8.09
CA GLY A 366 -4.74 -15.61 -9.48
C GLY A 366 -3.25 -15.77 -9.82
N ASP A 367 -2.33 -15.47 -8.90
CA ASP A 367 -0.89 -15.60 -9.15
C ASP A 367 -0.35 -16.94 -8.59
N GLU A 368 -0.25 -17.94 -9.46
CA GLU A 368 0.28 -19.28 -9.16
C GLU A 368 1.74 -19.28 -8.67
N ASN A 369 2.48 -18.20 -8.89
CA ASN A 369 3.88 -18.08 -8.45
C ASN A 369 4.01 -17.64 -7.00
N LYS A 370 2.93 -17.14 -6.39
CA LYS A 370 2.92 -16.67 -5.00
C LYS A 370 2.39 -17.74 -4.05
N VAL A 371 2.95 -17.75 -2.85
CA VAL A 371 2.50 -18.60 -1.74
C VAL A 371 1.69 -17.75 -0.76
N ASN A 372 0.44 -18.14 -0.53
CA ASN A 372 -0.51 -17.40 0.28
C ASN A 372 -0.57 -17.98 1.71
N PHE A 373 -0.29 -17.17 2.72
CA PHE A 373 -0.40 -17.52 4.14
C PHE A 373 -1.73 -17.04 4.71
N LEU A 374 -2.62 -17.97 5.07
CA LEU A 374 -3.96 -17.68 5.56
C LEU A 374 -4.14 -18.19 7.00
N PRO A 375 -4.53 -17.33 7.96
CA PRO A 375 -5.02 -17.82 9.24
C PRO A 375 -6.42 -18.42 9.06
N GLY A 376 -6.73 -19.51 9.77
CA GLY A 376 -8.02 -20.18 9.63
C GLY A 376 -9.22 -19.28 9.96
N GLU A 377 -9.02 -18.32 10.87
CA GLU A 377 -10.05 -17.40 11.37
C GLU A 377 -10.59 -16.41 10.33
N ILE A 378 -9.85 -16.15 9.24
CA ILE A 378 -10.30 -15.23 8.17
C ILE A 378 -11.00 -15.97 7.04
N ILE A 379 -11.02 -17.30 7.05
CA ILE A 379 -11.55 -18.08 5.93
C ILE A 379 -13.08 -18.07 6.03
N ASP A 380 -13.69 -17.18 5.25
CA ASP A 380 -15.13 -17.15 5.00
C ASP A 380 -15.50 -17.92 3.73
N LEU A 381 -16.79 -17.94 3.38
CA LEU A 381 -17.28 -18.63 2.19
C LEU A 381 -16.63 -18.11 0.89
N LYS A 382 -16.40 -16.80 0.78
CA LYS A 382 -15.85 -16.18 -0.43
C LYS A 382 -14.37 -16.54 -0.58
N ILE A 383 -13.59 -16.39 0.48
CA ILE A 383 -12.17 -16.74 0.53
C ILE A 383 -12.00 -18.23 0.28
N PHE A 384 -12.82 -19.08 0.91
CA PHE A 384 -12.78 -20.52 0.70
C PHE A 384 -13.02 -20.91 -0.77
N GLN A 385 -14.05 -20.35 -1.40
CA GLN A 385 -14.35 -20.61 -2.82
C GLN A 385 -13.23 -20.14 -3.75
N ASN A 386 -12.72 -18.92 -3.54
CA ASN A 386 -11.61 -18.38 -4.33
C ASN A 386 -10.33 -19.20 -4.15
N MET A 387 -10.05 -19.66 -2.92
CA MET A 387 -8.91 -20.49 -2.58
C MET A 387 -8.99 -21.84 -3.32
N LEU A 388 -10.14 -22.52 -3.28
CA LEU A 388 -10.31 -23.79 -3.98
C LEU A 388 -10.19 -23.62 -5.49
N ARG A 389 -10.76 -22.56 -6.07
CA ARG A 389 -10.62 -22.24 -7.50
C ARG A 389 -9.15 -22.07 -7.88
N SER A 390 -8.43 -21.20 -7.16
CA SER A 390 -7.00 -20.96 -7.41
C SER A 390 -6.16 -22.21 -7.17
N PHE A 391 -6.46 -23.01 -6.14
CA PHE A 391 -5.77 -24.29 -5.91
C PHE A 391 -5.91 -25.25 -7.11
N MET A 392 -7.10 -25.34 -7.72
CA MET A 392 -7.29 -26.13 -8.94
C MET A 392 -6.53 -25.57 -10.13
N GLU A 393 -6.29 -24.26 -10.16
CA GLU A 393 -5.50 -23.56 -11.20
C GLU A 393 -3.98 -23.65 -10.96
N GLY A 394 -3.50 -24.15 -9.81
CA GLY A 394 -2.06 -24.22 -9.51
C GLY A 394 -1.61 -23.38 -8.30
N GLY A 395 -2.56 -22.73 -7.63
CA GLY A 395 -2.34 -21.87 -6.47
C GLY A 395 -1.72 -22.59 -5.27
N LYS A 396 -0.93 -21.84 -4.50
CA LYS A 396 -0.17 -22.32 -3.35
C LYS A 396 -0.62 -21.65 -2.07
N PHE A 397 -0.98 -22.45 -1.07
CA PHE A 397 -1.55 -21.99 0.19
C PHE A 397 -0.88 -22.66 1.39
N ILE A 398 -0.70 -21.88 2.45
CA ILE A 398 -0.27 -22.34 3.77
C ILE A 398 -1.33 -21.83 4.75
N ILE A 399 -2.02 -22.75 5.42
CA ILE A 399 -3.17 -22.43 6.27
C ILE A 399 -2.88 -22.85 7.72
N GLU A 400 -2.99 -21.89 8.64
CA GLU A 400 -3.06 -22.18 10.08
C GLU A 400 -4.47 -22.65 10.41
N LYS A 401 -4.63 -23.86 10.94
CA LYS A 401 -5.95 -24.43 11.24
C LYS A 401 -6.63 -23.82 12.47
N ASP A 402 -5.88 -23.16 13.35
CA ASP A 402 -6.43 -22.59 14.58
C ASP A 402 -7.59 -21.63 14.28
N LYS A 403 -8.76 -21.91 14.87
CA LYS A 403 -10.02 -21.17 14.67
C LYS A 403 -10.58 -21.21 13.24
N LEU A 404 -10.18 -22.17 12.40
CA LEU A 404 -10.90 -22.49 11.17
C LEU A 404 -12.27 -23.07 11.51
N ASP A 405 -13.34 -22.55 10.89
CA ASP A 405 -14.70 -23.07 11.08
C ASP A 405 -14.76 -24.57 10.70
N GLU A 406 -15.42 -25.38 11.55
CA GLU A 406 -15.62 -26.81 11.30
C GLU A 406 -16.34 -27.06 9.97
N GLU A 407 -17.25 -26.16 9.55
CA GLU A 407 -17.93 -26.26 8.28
C GLU A 407 -16.93 -26.24 7.12
N PHE A 408 -15.99 -25.30 7.10
CA PHE A 408 -14.99 -25.18 6.04
C PHE A 408 -13.96 -26.30 6.10
N ALA A 409 -13.59 -26.76 7.31
CA ALA A 409 -12.75 -27.93 7.48
C ALA A 409 -13.40 -29.18 6.86
N ARG A 410 -14.68 -29.45 7.15
CA ARG A 410 -15.43 -30.57 6.56
C ARG A 410 -15.60 -30.43 5.05
N ARG A 411 -15.89 -29.23 4.55
CA ARG A 411 -15.99 -28.96 3.10
C ARG A 411 -14.66 -29.24 2.39
N LEU A 412 -13.53 -28.89 3.00
CA LEU A 412 -12.20 -29.18 2.44
C LEU A 412 -11.93 -30.69 2.41
N GLU A 413 -12.29 -31.42 3.47
CA GLU A 413 -12.17 -32.88 3.52
C GLU A 413 -13.04 -33.56 2.45
N LEU A 414 -14.29 -33.13 2.28
CA LEU A 414 -15.18 -33.62 1.23
C LEU A 414 -14.59 -33.36 -0.16
N PHE A 415 -14.09 -32.15 -0.42
CA PHE A 415 -13.44 -31.80 -1.69
C PHE A 415 -12.24 -32.71 -1.99
N ILE A 416 -11.41 -33.00 -0.98
CA ILE A 416 -10.26 -33.91 -1.10
C ILE A 416 -10.71 -35.33 -1.47
N LEU A 417 -11.75 -35.84 -0.79
CA LEU A 417 -12.27 -37.19 -1.01
C LEU A 417 -12.92 -37.32 -2.40
N GLU A 418 -13.77 -36.37 -2.78
CA GLU A 418 -14.49 -36.36 -4.06
C GLU A 418 -13.53 -36.32 -5.25
N ASN A 419 -12.43 -35.58 -5.13
CA ASN A 419 -11.43 -35.43 -6.20
C ASN A 419 -10.28 -36.45 -6.09
N SER A 420 -10.33 -37.40 -5.13
CA SER A 420 -9.27 -38.40 -4.90
C SER A 420 -7.87 -37.77 -4.74
N ILE A 421 -7.80 -36.62 -4.07
CA ILE A 421 -6.57 -35.83 -3.95
C ILE A 421 -5.61 -36.52 -2.97
N LYS A 422 -4.34 -36.61 -3.35
CA LYS A 422 -3.29 -37.17 -2.50
C LYS A 422 -3.01 -36.25 -1.30
N VAL A 423 -3.11 -36.81 -0.10
CA VAL A 423 -2.76 -36.14 1.16
C VAL A 423 -1.59 -36.84 1.82
N GLU A 424 -0.48 -36.14 1.98
CA GLU A 424 0.68 -36.61 2.72
C GLU A 424 0.67 -36.02 4.13
N ARG A 425 0.75 -36.88 5.16
CA ARG A 425 0.79 -36.45 6.56
C ARG A 425 2.21 -36.59 7.09
N LEU A 426 2.80 -35.50 7.52
CA LEU A 426 4.16 -35.46 8.03
C LEU A 426 4.14 -35.05 9.50
N LYS A 427 4.63 -35.92 10.39
CA LYS A 427 4.88 -35.55 11.79
C LYS A 427 6.21 -34.79 11.89
N PHE A 428 6.13 -33.53 12.28
CA PHE A 428 7.28 -32.71 12.59
C PHE A 428 7.12 -32.14 14.02
N PHE A 429 7.18 -30.82 14.21
CA PHE A 429 6.74 -30.19 15.47
C PHE A 429 5.22 -30.26 15.67
N SER A 430 4.48 -30.35 14.56
CA SER A 430 3.04 -30.67 14.47
C SER A 430 2.79 -31.69 13.37
N GLU A 431 1.55 -32.20 13.29
CA GLU A 431 1.08 -32.86 12.07
C GLU A 431 0.88 -31.80 10.99
N ILE A 432 1.66 -31.91 9.91
CA ILE A 432 1.52 -31.09 8.71
C ILE A 432 0.82 -31.96 7.66
N GLN A 433 -0.28 -31.45 7.11
CA GLN A 433 -0.96 -32.09 5.99
C GLN A 433 -0.55 -31.37 4.70
N ASN A 434 0.00 -32.12 3.75
CA ASN A 434 0.41 -31.64 2.44
C ASN A 434 -0.54 -32.21 1.38
N ILE A 435 -1.38 -31.34 0.83
CA ILE A 435 -2.41 -31.67 -0.15
C ILE A 435 -1.94 -31.12 -1.50
N THR A 436 -1.86 -31.98 -2.52
CA THR A 436 -1.28 -31.62 -3.83
C THR A 436 -2.18 -32.06 -4.97
N LEU A 437 -2.47 -31.16 -5.92
CA LEU A 437 -3.22 -31.42 -7.15
C LEU A 437 -2.56 -30.67 -8.32
N GLY A 438 -1.93 -31.39 -9.25
CA GLY A 438 -1.16 -30.74 -10.32
C GLY A 438 -0.02 -29.87 -9.76
N GLU A 439 -0.01 -28.58 -10.10
CA GLU A 439 0.89 -27.58 -9.49
C GLU A 439 0.35 -26.97 -8.19
N GLY A 440 -0.94 -27.18 -7.91
CA GLY A 440 -1.65 -26.67 -6.76
C GLY A 440 -1.20 -27.35 -5.47
N ARG A 441 -1.05 -26.55 -4.41
CA ARG A 441 -0.58 -27.05 -3.10
C ARG A 441 -1.25 -26.35 -1.93
N ILE A 442 -1.74 -27.13 -0.97
CA ILE A 442 -2.20 -26.64 0.33
C ILE A 442 -1.39 -27.32 1.44
N LEU A 443 -0.78 -26.54 2.32
CA LEU A 443 -0.18 -27.01 3.57
C LEU A 443 -1.06 -26.59 4.74
N LEU A 444 -1.50 -27.56 5.55
CA LEU A 444 -2.25 -27.30 6.79
C LEU A 444 -1.38 -27.62 8.00
N PHE A 445 -1.40 -26.76 9.02
CA PHE A 445 -0.73 -27.00 10.30
C PHE A 445 -1.50 -26.39 11.47
N GLU A 446 -1.29 -26.92 12.68
CA GLU A 446 -1.82 -26.36 13.93
C GLU A 446 -0.89 -25.25 14.46
N GLY A 447 -1.41 -24.03 14.65
CA GLY A 447 -0.66 -22.85 15.08
C GLY A 447 -0.34 -22.84 16.58
N SER A 448 -1.18 -23.47 17.38
CA SER A 448 -1.01 -23.59 18.84
C SER A 448 0.35 -24.13 19.28
N ILE A 449 1.05 -24.89 18.42
CA ILE A 449 2.40 -25.41 18.68
C ILE A 449 3.43 -24.31 18.93
N PHE A 450 3.29 -23.13 18.30
CA PHE A 450 4.31 -22.08 18.34
C PHE A 450 4.48 -21.48 19.73
N LYS A 451 3.48 -21.61 20.60
CA LYS A 451 3.56 -21.19 22.00
C LYS A 451 4.60 -21.99 22.81
N ALA A 452 4.84 -23.24 22.41
CA ALA A 452 5.78 -24.13 23.09
C ALA A 452 7.17 -24.19 22.44
N LEU A 453 7.34 -23.64 21.23
CA LEU A 453 8.59 -23.69 20.48
C LEU A 453 9.51 -22.52 20.81
N ALA A 454 10.79 -22.81 20.99
CA ALA A 454 11.83 -21.77 21.06
C ALA A 454 12.05 -21.10 19.69
N GLU A 455 12.51 -19.85 19.65
CA GLU A 455 12.71 -19.07 18.41
C GLU A 455 13.53 -19.82 17.33
N ASN A 456 14.58 -20.53 17.74
CA ASN A 456 15.40 -21.34 16.82
C ASN A 456 14.58 -22.45 16.16
N GLN A 457 13.66 -23.08 16.89
CA GLN A 457 12.78 -24.13 16.36
C GLN A 457 11.72 -23.53 15.44
N LYS A 458 11.19 -22.34 15.76
CA LYS A 458 10.28 -21.60 14.87
C LYS A 458 10.96 -21.30 13.53
N ARG A 459 12.22 -20.85 13.56
CA ARG A 459 13.02 -20.62 12.35
C ARG A 459 13.21 -21.89 11.52
N VAL A 460 13.57 -23.00 12.15
CA VAL A 460 13.72 -24.30 11.48
C VAL A 460 12.41 -24.77 10.85
N PHE A 461 11.28 -24.53 11.53
CA PHE A 461 9.96 -24.82 10.97
C PHE A 461 9.72 -24.04 9.68
N TRP A 462 9.85 -22.70 9.71
CA TRP A 462 9.59 -21.87 8.54
C TRP A 462 10.56 -22.12 7.39
N GLU A 463 11.83 -22.36 7.70
CA GLU A 463 12.80 -22.77 6.69
C GLU A 463 12.37 -24.05 5.97
N LYS A 464 11.97 -25.09 6.73
CA LYS A 464 11.51 -26.35 6.14
C LYS A 464 10.25 -26.17 5.31
N ILE A 465 9.26 -25.42 5.81
CA ILE A 465 7.99 -25.16 5.10
C ILE A 465 8.23 -24.40 3.79
N THR A 466 8.93 -23.27 3.83
CA THR A 466 9.18 -22.44 2.64
C THR A 466 10.06 -23.14 1.60
N ASN A 467 11.05 -23.94 2.02
CA ASN A 467 11.90 -24.70 1.11
C ASN A 467 11.12 -25.74 0.30
N THR A 468 9.94 -26.18 0.78
CA THR A 468 9.09 -27.11 0.01
C THR A 468 8.54 -26.51 -1.28
N PHE A 469 8.49 -25.17 -1.40
CA PHE A 469 8.01 -24.47 -2.59
C PHE A 469 9.13 -24.21 -3.62
N HIS A 470 10.36 -24.67 -3.36
CA HIS A 470 11.51 -24.58 -4.27
C HIS A 470 11.79 -23.17 -4.81
N LEU A 471 11.55 -22.15 -3.97
CA LEU A 471 11.78 -20.75 -4.32
C LEU A 471 13.28 -20.51 -4.56
N ARG A 472 13.62 -20.09 -5.78
CA ARG A 472 14.98 -19.71 -6.14
C ARG A 472 15.20 -18.27 -5.72
N HIS A 473 15.98 -18.01 -4.67
CA HIS A 473 16.34 -16.65 -4.22
C HIS A 473 17.81 -16.57 -3.79
N LEU A 474 18.39 -15.38 -3.92
CA LEU A 474 19.76 -15.10 -3.48
C LEU A 474 19.73 -14.71 -2.01
N ASP A 475 20.52 -15.40 -1.19
CA ASP A 475 20.72 -14.97 0.19
C ASP A 475 21.76 -13.84 0.17
N ILE A 476 21.39 -12.69 0.68
CA ILE A 476 22.23 -11.50 0.76
C ILE A 476 22.53 -11.18 2.23
N ASP A 477 23.81 -10.95 2.50
CA ASP A 477 24.31 -10.52 3.80
C ASP A 477 24.95 -9.15 3.57
N LEU A 478 24.28 -8.11 4.06
CA LEU A 478 24.58 -6.72 3.75
C LEU A 478 24.96 -5.98 5.04
N PRO A 479 25.89 -5.00 4.96
CA PRO A 479 26.15 -4.10 6.07
C PRO A 479 24.88 -3.35 6.50
N GLU A 480 24.78 -2.96 7.77
CA GLU A 480 23.59 -2.28 8.34
C GLU A 480 23.19 -1.01 7.58
N ASP A 481 24.17 -0.23 7.11
CA ASP A 481 23.93 1.03 6.37
C ASP A 481 23.68 0.83 4.86
N ILE A 482 23.55 -0.42 4.40
CA ILE A 482 23.21 -0.73 3.01
C ILE A 482 21.75 -1.19 2.97
N ASP A 483 20.93 -0.33 2.40
CA ASP A 483 19.54 -0.62 2.17
C ASP A 483 19.32 -1.18 0.75
N PHE A 484 18.24 -1.93 0.57
CA PHE A 484 17.95 -2.61 -0.69
C PHE A 484 16.47 -2.88 -0.91
N PHE A 485 16.12 -3.25 -2.13
CA PHE A 485 14.88 -3.96 -2.45
C PHE A 485 15.05 -4.74 -3.76
N TRP A 486 14.07 -5.60 -4.05
CA TRP A 486 14.06 -6.42 -5.26
C TRP A 486 12.93 -6.00 -6.21
N SER A 487 13.23 -5.98 -7.50
CA SER A 487 12.21 -5.95 -8.55
C SER A 487 12.40 -7.09 -9.55
N THR A 488 11.36 -7.43 -10.30
CA THR A 488 11.36 -8.52 -11.28
C THR A 488 10.68 -8.09 -12.58
N ARG A 489 11.04 -8.72 -13.70
CA ARG A 489 10.37 -8.59 -14.99
C ARG A 489 10.42 -9.90 -15.76
N HIS A 490 9.54 -10.02 -16.75
CA HIS A 490 9.62 -11.10 -17.72
C HIS A 490 10.89 -11.02 -18.58
N VAL A 491 11.30 -12.17 -19.08
CA VAL A 491 12.46 -12.29 -19.97
C VAL A 491 12.18 -11.68 -21.33
N SER A 492 13.18 -11.02 -21.90
CA SER A 492 13.16 -10.58 -23.29
C SER A 492 13.43 -11.74 -24.25
N THR A 493 13.18 -11.51 -25.54
CA THR A 493 13.45 -12.48 -26.61
C THR A 493 14.94 -12.91 -26.70
N GLY A 494 15.87 -12.11 -26.16
CA GLY A 494 17.29 -12.48 -26.04
C GLY A 494 17.65 -13.27 -24.78
N GLU A 495 16.70 -13.44 -23.85
CA GLU A 495 16.91 -13.97 -22.49
C GLU A 495 16.15 -15.29 -22.24
N ILE A 496 15.71 -15.99 -23.30
CA ILE A 496 14.81 -17.17 -23.26
C ILE A 496 15.31 -18.31 -22.34
N LYS A 497 16.63 -18.37 -22.07
CA LYS A 497 17.24 -19.34 -21.15
C LYS A 497 16.89 -19.12 -19.67
N TYR A 498 16.37 -17.95 -19.31
CA TYR A 498 15.96 -17.62 -17.96
C TYR A 498 14.43 -17.70 -17.86
N ARG A 499 13.93 -17.95 -16.64
CA ARG A 499 12.51 -17.87 -16.32
C ARG A 499 12.07 -16.42 -16.12
N GLU A 500 12.91 -15.63 -15.45
CA GLU A 500 12.65 -14.23 -15.14
C GLU A 500 13.98 -13.47 -14.93
N VAL A 501 13.90 -12.14 -14.96
CA VAL A 501 15.02 -11.26 -14.61
C VAL A 501 14.67 -10.48 -13.35
N ARG A 502 15.55 -10.54 -12.34
CA ARG A 502 15.40 -9.82 -11.09
C ARG A 502 16.48 -8.76 -10.93
N ARG A 503 16.09 -7.57 -10.48
CA ARG A 503 17.01 -6.50 -10.14
C ARG A 503 17.13 -6.38 -8.62
N LEU A 504 18.36 -6.40 -8.12
CA LEU A 504 18.70 -5.98 -6.77
C LEU A 504 19.10 -4.51 -6.83
N HIS A 505 18.38 -3.65 -6.12
CA HIS A 505 18.75 -2.25 -5.94
C HIS A 505 19.45 -2.10 -4.59
N LEU A 506 20.61 -1.45 -4.57
CA LEU A 506 21.43 -1.24 -3.37
C LEU A 506 21.67 0.25 -3.18
N TYR A 507 21.53 0.73 -1.94
CA TYR A 507 21.67 2.13 -1.57
C TYR A 507 22.52 2.25 -0.31
N ASN A 508 23.51 3.13 -0.31
CA ASN A 508 24.29 3.43 0.89
C ASN A 508 23.65 4.61 1.64
N THR A 509 23.01 4.32 2.76
CA THR A 509 22.37 5.32 3.64
C THR A 509 23.33 5.87 4.69
N GLY A 510 24.54 5.30 4.79
CA GLY A 510 25.57 5.73 5.73
C GLY A 510 26.54 6.78 5.15
N GLU A 511 27.25 7.46 6.06
CA GLU A 511 28.22 8.51 5.72
C GLU A 511 29.55 7.99 5.17
N ASN A 512 29.80 6.68 5.31
CA ASN A 512 31.06 6.06 4.95
C ASN A 512 30.91 5.15 3.74
N LYS A 513 31.98 5.07 2.93
CA LYS A 513 32.09 4.12 1.84
C LYS A 513 32.01 2.68 2.35
N LYS A 514 31.19 1.85 1.71
CA LYS A 514 31.00 0.44 2.06
C LYS A 514 31.54 -0.47 0.97
N ASN A 515 32.18 -1.57 1.40
CA ASN A 515 32.68 -2.62 0.54
C ASN A 515 32.19 -3.96 1.06
N PHE A 516 31.48 -4.72 0.25
CA PHE A 516 30.94 -6.02 0.64
C PHE A 516 30.87 -6.98 -0.55
N LYS A 517 30.58 -8.25 -0.26
CA LYS A 517 30.58 -9.34 -1.24
C LYS A 517 29.24 -10.04 -1.23
N ILE A 518 28.66 -10.23 -2.40
CA ILE A 518 27.45 -11.04 -2.57
C ILE A 518 27.82 -12.33 -3.30
N LYS A 519 27.51 -13.47 -2.69
CA LYS A 519 27.80 -14.80 -3.25
C LYS A 519 26.77 -15.16 -4.31
N LEU A 520 27.24 -15.67 -5.45
CA LEU A 520 26.38 -16.18 -6.51
C LEU A 520 26.06 -17.66 -6.27
N ARG A 521 24.82 -18.06 -6.56
CA ARG A 521 24.36 -19.45 -6.56
C ARG A 521 24.29 -19.99 -7.98
N ASN A 522 24.40 -21.32 -8.14
CA ASN A 522 24.42 -22.00 -9.45
C ASN A 522 23.16 -21.75 -10.31
N ASN A 523 22.04 -21.37 -9.69
CA ASN A 523 20.76 -21.10 -10.34
C ASN A 523 20.53 -19.61 -10.68
N VAL A 524 21.54 -18.77 -10.54
CA VAL A 524 21.46 -17.34 -10.83
C VAL A 524 22.65 -16.89 -11.66
N SER A 525 22.40 -16.08 -12.69
CA SER A 525 23.46 -15.51 -13.53
C SER A 525 23.36 -14.00 -13.58
N LEU A 526 24.49 -13.32 -13.38
CA LEU A 526 24.57 -11.88 -13.57
C LEU A 526 24.37 -11.55 -15.06
N ILE A 527 23.37 -10.72 -15.37
CA ILE A 527 23.07 -10.27 -16.73
C ILE A 527 23.71 -8.91 -16.98
N LYS A 528 23.41 -7.93 -16.11
CA LYS A 528 23.75 -6.54 -16.35
C LYS A 528 23.98 -5.79 -15.03
N LYS A 529 24.80 -4.75 -15.10
CA LYS A 529 24.94 -3.72 -14.07
C LYS A 529 24.23 -2.46 -14.56
N SER A 530 23.50 -1.79 -13.69
CA SER A 530 22.71 -0.59 -14.01
C SER A 530 22.75 0.38 -12.84
N ASN A 531 22.43 1.65 -13.09
CA ASN A 531 22.26 2.68 -12.06
C ASN A 531 23.47 2.76 -11.10
N GLU A 532 24.70 2.73 -11.63
CA GLU A 532 25.92 2.92 -10.83
C GLU A 532 26.11 4.41 -10.54
N ASP A 533 25.63 4.86 -9.38
CA ASP A 533 25.87 6.21 -8.87
C ASP A 533 26.76 6.16 -7.62
N ASN A 534 27.91 6.83 -7.68
CA ASN A 534 28.97 6.72 -6.66
C ASN A 534 29.27 5.25 -6.23
N GLY A 535 29.11 4.30 -7.15
CA GLY A 535 29.19 2.87 -6.88
C GLY A 535 29.89 2.10 -7.98
N LYS A 536 30.49 0.95 -7.64
CA LYS A 536 31.22 0.09 -8.58
C LYS A 536 31.01 -1.37 -8.23
N ILE A 537 30.82 -2.19 -9.26
CA ILE A 537 30.76 -3.65 -9.11
C ILE A 537 31.93 -4.32 -9.84
N LYS A 538 32.63 -5.21 -9.15
CA LYS A 538 33.62 -6.12 -9.74
C LYS A 538 33.14 -7.56 -9.66
N THR A 539 33.03 -8.22 -10.80
CA THR A 539 32.54 -9.60 -10.89
C THR A 539 33.70 -10.59 -10.76
N LYS A 540 33.53 -11.63 -9.95
CA LYS A 540 34.45 -12.78 -9.82
C LYS A 540 33.68 -14.08 -10.00
N GLN A 541 34.37 -15.22 -10.08
CA GLN A 541 33.77 -16.52 -10.47
C GLN A 541 32.57 -16.96 -9.60
N HIS A 542 32.56 -16.68 -8.30
CA HIS A 542 31.53 -17.16 -7.36
C HIS A 542 30.87 -16.05 -6.54
N TYR A 543 31.25 -14.80 -6.78
CA TYR A 543 30.75 -13.66 -6.02
C TYR A 543 31.02 -12.38 -6.80
N PHE A 544 30.37 -11.29 -6.41
CA PHE A 544 30.74 -9.96 -6.87
C PHE A 544 31.06 -9.06 -5.67
N GLU A 545 32.04 -8.17 -5.87
CA GLU A 545 32.44 -7.13 -4.92
C GLU A 545 31.67 -5.87 -5.29
N VAL A 546 30.94 -5.33 -4.32
CA VAL A 546 30.24 -4.07 -4.44
C VAL A 546 30.96 -3.05 -3.58
N GLU A 547 31.26 -1.91 -4.19
CA GLU A 547 31.82 -0.73 -3.56
C GLU A 547 30.83 0.40 -3.75
N ILE A 548 30.27 0.96 -2.67
CA ILE A 548 29.31 2.07 -2.74
C ILE A 548 29.82 3.20 -1.83
N GLY A 549 30.03 4.38 -2.41
CA GLY A 549 30.35 5.60 -1.67
C GLY A 549 29.16 6.13 -0.89
N PRO A 550 29.34 7.16 -0.04
CA PRO A 550 28.26 7.77 0.71
C PRO A 550 27.16 8.29 -0.23
N SER A 551 25.89 8.06 0.12
CA SER A 551 24.72 8.39 -0.71
C SER A 551 24.77 7.79 -2.12
N GLY A 552 25.58 6.75 -2.35
CA GLY A 552 25.65 6.06 -3.63
C GLY A 552 24.63 4.94 -3.77
N SER A 553 24.46 4.47 -4.99
CA SER A 553 23.56 3.37 -5.33
C SER A 553 24.07 2.52 -6.48
N VAL A 554 23.63 1.25 -6.52
CA VAL A 554 23.87 0.36 -7.65
C VAL A 554 22.69 -0.58 -7.86
N GLY A 555 22.30 -0.78 -9.12
CA GLY A 555 21.35 -1.81 -9.55
C GLY A 555 22.05 -3.01 -10.22
N VAL A 556 21.62 -4.23 -9.89
CA VAL A 556 22.22 -5.47 -10.40
C VAL A 556 21.15 -6.40 -10.95
N ASP A 557 21.22 -6.72 -12.23
CA ASP A 557 20.26 -7.59 -12.92
C ASP A 557 20.74 -9.04 -12.94
N PHE A 558 19.88 -9.94 -12.51
CA PHE A 558 20.10 -11.37 -12.41
C PHE A 558 19.08 -12.14 -13.24
N GLY A 559 19.56 -13.05 -14.09
CA GLY A 559 18.74 -14.06 -14.74
C GLY A 559 18.56 -15.25 -13.82
N ILE A 560 17.31 -15.62 -13.55
CA ILE A 560 16.97 -16.80 -12.77
C ILE A 560 16.73 -17.94 -13.75
N TRP A 561 17.53 -19.00 -13.64
CA TRP A 561 17.36 -20.17 -14.52
C TRP A 561 16.02 -20.86 -14.26
N SER A 562 15.50 -21.55 -15.29
CA SER A 562 14.25 -22.32 -15.28
C SER A 562 14.32 -23.56 -14.40
#